data_AF-A0A350UKZ5-F1
#
_entry.id   AF-A0A350UKZ5-F1
#
_cell.length_a   1.000
_cell.length_b   1.000
_cell.length_c   1.000
_cell.angle_alpha   90.00
_cell.angle_beta   90.00
_cell.angle_gamma   90.00
#
_symmetry.space_group_name_H-M   'P 1'
#
loop_
_entity.id
_entity.type
_entity.pdbx_description
1 polymer ?
#
loop_
_entity_poly.entity_id
_entity_poly.type
_entity_poly.pdbx_seq_one_letter_code
_entity_poly.pdbx_strand_id
1 'polypeptide(L)'
;MSIPFIPILIAVTAAGLIALLYYRLTASRHRFDEMPEDWEQIEPSRYAPLTRLLSPEDFAFLRTLPGYDPKLEKTLRRRRVDAFRYYLRSLENDFDTLQRAGHLLIATGQGSPMLREQLLLARISFTRALWQVRLELVLFRLTGRAVEPGRLLAALQDACGALHLDPSRTGAA
;
A
#
# COMPACT_ATOMS: atom_id res chain seq x y z
N MET A 1 -34.24 15.11 23.21
CA MET A 1 -32.93 15.16 23.88
C MET A 1 -31.99 14.21 23.14
N SER A 2 -31.28 14.73 22.13
CA SER A 2 -30.45 13.94 21.21
C SER A 2 -29.16 13.54 21.90
N ILE A 3 -28.87 12.25 21.98
CA ILE A 3 -27.76 11.74 22.77
C ILE A 3 -26.43 12.00 22.03
N PRO A 4 -25.41 12.64 22.65
CA PRO A 4 -24.14 12.98 22.01
C PRO A 4 -23.19 11.76 21.86
N PHE A 5 -23.72 10.55 21.67
CA PHE A 5 -22.90 9.35 21.45
C PHE A 5 -22.22 9.36 20.09
N ILE A 6 -22.86 9.95 19.07
CA ILE A 6 -22.32 10.00 17.71
C ILE A 6 -21.00 10.80 17.63
N PRO A 7 -20.92 12.06 18.13
CA PRO A 7 -19.66 12.81 18.04
C PRO A 7 -18.55 12.19 18.88
N ILE A 8 -18.87 11.59 20.03
CA ILE A 8 -17.86 10.90 20.88
C ILE A 8 -17.32 9.66 20.16
N LEU A 9 -18.19 8.87 19.54
CA LEU A 9 -17.78 7.68 18.78
C LEU A 9 -16.90 8.05 17.58
N ILE A 10 -17.23 9.12 16.85
CA ILE A 10 -16.41 9.66 15.75
C ILE A 10 -15.05 10.14 16.26
N ALA A 11 -15.01 10.87 17.38
CA ALA A 11 -13.76 11.35 17.95
C ALA A 11 -12.83 10.22 18.41
N VAL A 12 -13.37 9.19 19.07
CA VAL A 12 -12.60 8.01 19.52
C VAL A 12 -12.08 7.20 18.33
N THR A 13 -12.90 6.99 17.32
CA THR A 13 -12.47 6.30 16.10
C THR A 13 -11.41 7.08 15.34
N ALA A 14 -11.57 8.40 15.19
CA ALA A 14 -10.57 9.25 14.56
C ALA A 14 -9.25 9.27 15.34
N ALA A 15 -9.29 9.42 16.67
CA ALA A 15 -8.11 9.40 17.52
C ALA A 15 -7.39 8.05 17.47
N GLY A 16 -8.13 6.95 17.48
CA GLY A 16 -7.57 5.60 17.29
C GLY A 16 -6.91 5.44 15.93
N LEU A 17 -7.51 5.96 14.86
CA LEU A 17 -6.95 5.92 13.51
C LEU A 17 -5.66 6.74 13.42
N ILE A 18 -5.64 7.94 14.02
CA ILE A 18 -4.47 8.83 14.07
C ILE A 18 -3.34 8.19 14.88
N ALA A 19 -3.64 7.64 16.06
CA ALA A 19 -2.65 6.96 16.89
C ALA A 19 -2.06 5.71 16.20
N LEU A 20 -2.91 4.96 15.50
CA LEU A 20 -2.49 3.81 14.70
C LEU A 20 -1.59 4.22 13.52
N LEU A 21 -1.95 5.30 12.81
CA LEU A 21 -1.12 5.91 11.77
C LEU A 21 0.21 6.36 12.35
N TYR A 22 0.22 7.09 13.46
CA TYR A 22 1.42 7.57 14.13
C TYR A 22 2.35 6.42 14.55
N TYR A 23 1.80 5.39 15.21
CA TYR A 23 2.55 4.20 15.62
C TYR A 23 3.15 3.47 14.41
N ARG A 24 2.37 3.30 13.33
CA ARG A 24 2.86 2.69 12.07
C ARG A 24 3.91 3.53 11.36
N LEU A 25 3.84 4.86 11.44
CA LEU A 25 4.83 5.78 10.87
C LEU A 25 6.15 5.74 11.65
N THR A 26 6.09 5.56 12.97
CA THR A 26 7.29 5.60 13.84
C THR A 26 7.92 4.23 14.12
N ALA A 27 7.16 3.14 14.00
CA ALA A 27 7.66 1.78 14.27
C ALA A 27 8.74 1.28 13.29
N SER A 28 8.91 1.89 12.11
CA SER A 28 9.97 1.52 11.14
C SER A 28 11.34 2.13 11.43
N ARG A 29 11.54 2.74 12.61
CA ARG A 29 12.87 3.13 13.10
C ARG A 29 13.63 1.91 13.64
N HIS A 30 14.04 0.99 12.78
CA HIS A 30 15.15 0.10 13.13
C HIS A 30 16.47 0.80 12.79
N ARG A 31 17.51 0.59 13.61
CA ARG A 31 18.88 0.97 13.26
C ARG A 31 19.32 0.01 12.15
N PHE A 32 19.68 0.56 11.00
CA PHE A 32 20.09 -0.22 9.84
C PHE A 32 21.58 0.04 9.61
N ASP A 33 22.38 -1.01 9.68
CA ASP A 33 23.84 -0.94 9.48
C ASP A 33 24.25 -1.35 8.05
N GLU A 34 23.35 -1.98 7.28
CA GLU A 34 23.65 -2.50 5.93
C GLU A 34 22.61 -2.09 4.87
N MET A 35 23.10 -1.78 3.67
CA MET A 35 22.26 -1.50 2.49
C MET A 35 21.50 -2.76 2.10
N PRO A 36 20.17 -2.71 1.84
CA PRO A 36 19.47 -3.88 1.32
C PRO A 36 20.08 -4.36 0.00
N GLU A 37 20.05 -5.64 -0.31
CA GLU A 37 20.67 -6.17 -1.53
C GLU A 37 19.80 -5.92 -2.78
N ASP A 38 18.47 -5.96 -2.62
CA ASP A 38 17.53 -6.00 -3.74
C ASP A 38 16.82 -4.67 -4.04
N TRP A 39 17.18 -3.56 -3.38
CA TRP A 39 16.40 -2.30 -3.49
C TRP A 39 16.39 -1.71 -4.91
N GLU A 40 17.41 -1.99 -5.72
CA GLU A 40 17.52 -1.50 -7.11
C GLU A 40 16.64 -2.28 -8.10
N GLN A 41 16.24 -3.51 -7.73
CA GLN A 41 15.49 -4.42 -8.60
C GLN A 41 13.97 -4.29 -8.40
N ILE A 42 13.53 -3.36 -7.53
CA ILE A 42 12.11 -3.17 -7.21
C ILE A 42 11.44 -2.40 -8.35
N GLU A 43 10.71 -3.13 -9.20
CA GLU A 43 9.91 -2.54 -10.26
C GLU A 43 8.41 -2.42 -9.89
N PRO A 44 7.80 -1.23 -10.06
CA PRO A 44 6.35 -1.05 -9.88
C PRO A 44 5.49 -1.89 -10.84
N SER A 45 6.03 -2.24 -12.02
CA SER A 45 5.38 -3.04 -13.07
C SER A 45 4.91 -4.41 -12.57
N ARG A 46 5.66 -5.01 -11.63
CA ARG A 46 5.36 -6.31 -10.98
C ARG A 46 3.99 -6.35 -10.31
N TYR A 47 3.48 -5.18 -9.91
CA TYR A 47 2.24 -5.02 -9.17
C TYR A 47 1.04 -4.66 -10.06
N ALA A 48 1.22 -4.48 -11.38
CA ALA A 48 0.14 -4.25 -12.33
C ALA A 48 -1.03 -5.26 -12.21
N PRO A 49 -0.81 -6.57 -11.96
CA PRO A 49 -1.90 -7.53 -11.78
C PRO A 49 -2.87 -7.21 -10.64
N LEU A 50 -2.46 -6.45 -9.61
CA LEU A 50 -3.33 -6.03 -8.51
C LEU A 50 -4.56 -5.25 -9.01
N THR A 51 -4.38 -4.44 -10.05
CA THR A 51 -5.45 -3.59 -10.62
C THR A 51 -6.62 -4.40 -11.19
N ARG A 52 -6.33 -5.60 -11.73
CA ARG A 52 -7.32 -6.44 -12.41
C ARG A 52 -7.85 -7.58 -11.52
N LEU A 53 -7.10 -7.95 -10.47
CA LEU A 53 -7.42 -9.12 -9.64
C LEU A 53 -8.81 -9.04 -8.99
N LEU A 54 -9.28 -7.84 -8.64
CA LEU A 54 -10.58 -7.60 -8.01
C LEU A 54 -11.62 -6.96 -8.96
N SER A 55 -11.42 -7.05 -10.28
CA SER A 55 -12.38 -6.51 -11.26
C SER A 55 -13.78 -7.11 -11.05
N PRO A 56 -14.86 -6.29 -11.05
CA PRO A 56 -16.24 -6.77 -10.88
C PRO A 56 -16.73 -7.53 -12.11
N GLU A 57 -16.12 -7.29 -13.27
CA GLU A 57 -16.53 -7.81 -14.58
C GLU A 57 -16.49 -9.34 -14.58
N ASP A 58 -15.46 -9.93 -13.97
CA ASP A 58 -15.31 -11.38 -13.85
C ASP A 58 -16.45 -12.02 -13.05
N PHE A 59 -16.96 -11.31 -12.03
CA PHE A 59 -18.08 -11.80 -11.22
C PHE A 59 -19.43 -11.57 -11.91
N ALA A 60 -19.57 -10.46 -12.66
CA ALA A 60 -20.75 -10.22 -13.48
C ALA A 60 -20.90 -11.28 -14.58
N PHE A 61 -19.79 -11.63 -15.24
CA PHE A 61 -19.75 -12.70 -16.23
C PHE A 61 -20.07 -14.07 -15.64
N LEU A 62 -19.55 -14.41 -14.46
CA LEU A 62 -19.87 -15.69 -13.81
C LEU A 62 -21.37 -15.88 -13.54
N ARG A 63 -22.10 -14.79 -13.28
CA ARG A 63 -23.56 -14.84 -13.06
C ARG A 63 -24.37 -15.07 -14.33
N THR A 64 -23.79 -14.84 -15.51
CA THR A 64 -24.48 -15.10 -16.79
C THR A 64 -24.31 -16.54 -17.27
N LEU A 65 -23.44 -17.33 -16.64
CA LEU A 65 -23.18 -18.71 -17.04
C LEU A 65 -24.31 -19.66 -16.60
N PRO A 66 -24.69 -20.62 -17.45
CA PRO A 66 -25.61 -21.68 -17.07
C PRO A 66 -24.97 -22.55 -15.96
N GLY A 67 -25.72 -22.81 -14.89
CA GLY A 67 -25.22 -23.55 -13.71
C GLY A 67 -24.54 -22.68 -12.64
N TYR A 68 -24.78 -21.37 -12.65
CA TYR A 68 -24.29 -20.45 -11.62
C TYR A 68 -24.67 -20.90 -10.19
N ASP A 69 -23.65 -21.03 -9.33
CA ASP A 69 -23.79 -21.30 -7.90
C ASP A 69 -23.19 -20.11 -7.09
N PRO A 70 -23.99 -19.41 -6.26
CA PRO A 70 -23.50 -18.38 -5.35
C PRO A 70 -22.35 -18.83 -4.42
N LYS A 71 -22.28 -20.13 -4.08
CA LYS A 71 -21.18 -20.69 -3.27
C LYS A 71 -19.86 -20.70 -4.05
N LEU A 72 -19.91 -20.96 -5.35
CA LEU A 72 -18.74 -20.92 -6.23
C LEU A 72 -18.22 -19.49 -6.36
N GLU A 73 -19.11 -18.51 -6.55
CA GLU A 73 -18.75 -17.08 -6.58
C GLU A 73 -18.08 -16.63 -5.27
N LYS A 74 -18.65 -17.02 -4.12
CA LYS A 74 -18.08 -16.71 -2.80
C LYS A 74 -16.71 -17.34 -2.60
N THR A 75 -16.49 -18.54 -3.11
CA THR A 75 -15.20 -19.25 -3.03
C THR A 75 -14.15 -18.58 -3.91
N LEU A 76 -14.49 -18.24 -5.14
CA LEU A 76 -13.60 -17.51 -6.04
C LEU A 76 -13.20 -16.15 -5.46
N ARG A 77 -14.17 -15.40 -4.93
CA ARG A 77 -13.96 -14.11 -4.27
C ARG A 77 -12.95 -14.21 -3.13
N ARG A 78 -13.07 -15.24 -2.28
CA ARG A 78 -12.11 -15.49 -1.19
C ARG A 78 -10.70 -15.74 -1.73
N ARG A 79 -10.55 -16.63 -2.72
CA ARG A 79 -9.25 -16.94 -3.33
C ARG A 79 -8.59 -15.70 -3.96
N ARG A 80 -9.37 -14.86 -4.65
CA ARG A 80 -8.86 -13.61 -5.24
C ARG A 80 -8.41 -12.60 -4.19
N VAL A 81 -9.17 -12.47 -3.09
CA VAL A 81 -8.79 -11.64 -1.94
C VAL A 81 -7.49 -12.16 -1.30
N ASP A 82 -7.32 -13.46 -1.18
CA ASP A 82 -6.10 -14.05 -0.59
C ASP A 82 -4.88 -13.84 -1.50
N ALA A 83 -5.04 -14.02 -2.82
CA ALA A 83 -4.00 -13.67 -3.79
C ALA A 83 -3.66 -12.17 -3.75
N PHE A 84 -4.66 -11.30 -3.68
CA PHE A 84 -4.43 -9.86 -3.55
C PHE A 84 -3.64 -9.52 -2.28
N ARG A 85 -3.98 -10.12 -1.15
CA ARG A 85 -3.24 -9.93 0.12
C ARG A 85 -1.79 -10.37 0.03
N TYR A 86 -1.50 -11.45 -0.70
CA TYR A 86 -0.13 -11.89 -0.92
C TYR A 86 0.70 -10.83 -1.66
N TYR A 87 0.15 -10.29 -2.76
CA TYR A 87 0.77 -9.17 -3.47
C TYR A 87 0.90 -7.92 -2.61
N LEU A 88 -0.12 -7.61 -1.80
CA LEU A 88 -0.10 -6.44 -0.92
C LEU A 88 1.00 -6.53 0.16
N ARG A 89 1.24 -7.73 0.70
CA ARG A 89 2.36 -7.98 1.62
C ARG A 89 3.72 -7.83 0.94
N SER A 90 3.85 -8.35 -0.28
CA SER A 90 5.09 -8.21 -1.06
C SER A 90 5.39 -6.73 -1.33
N LEU A 91 4.35 -5.97 -1.68
CA LEU A 91 4.43 -4.53 -1.93
C LEU A 91 4.80 -3.74 -0.66
N GLU A 92 4.25 -4.11 0.50
CA GLU A 92 4.63 -3.53 1.81
C GLU A 92 6.11 -3.80 2.14
N ASN A 93 6.59 -5.03 1.91
CA ASN A 93 7.99 -5.40 2.13
C ASN A 93 8.95 -4.65 1.19
N ASP A 94 8.59 -4.51 -0.08
CA ASP A 94 9.41 -3.78 -1.07
C ASP A 94 9.48 -2.29 -0.70
N PHE A 95 8.35 -1.68 -0.32
CA PHE A 95 8.34 -0.28 0.14
C PHE A 95 9.17 -0.06 1.40
N ASP A 96 9.09 -0.97 2.39
CA ASP A 96 9.94 -0.91 3.57
C ASP A 96 11.42 -1.09 3.22
N THR A 97 11.76 -1.88 2.20
CA THR A 97 13.13 -2.03 1.69
C THR A 97 13.64 -0.73 1.06
N LEU A 98 12.81 -0.04 0.27
CA LEU A 98 13.15 1.28 -0.29
C LEU A 98 13.33 2.36 0.79
N GLN A 99 12.47 2.38 1.81
CA GLN A 99 12.60 3.30 2.95
C GLN A 99 13.91 3.06 3.73
N ARG A 100 14.29 1.78 3.91
CA ARG A 100 15.57 1.42 4.54
C ARG A 100 16.77 1.94 3.75
N ALA A 101 16.80 1.69 2.44
CA ALA A 101 17.86 2.18 1.57
C ALA A 101 17.97 3.71 1.63
N GLY A 102 16.86 4.44 1.50
CA GLY A 102 16.87 5.90 1.56
C GLY A 102 17.28 6.46 2.94
N HIS A 103 16.87 5.83 4.04
CA HIS A 103 17.34 6.22 5.38
C HIS A 103 18.84 5.98 5.57
N LEU A 104 19.38 4.90 5.00
CA LEU A 104 20.80 4.59 5.07
C LEU A 104 21.63 5.60 4.25
N LEU A 105 21.17 5.98 3.06
CA LEU A 105 21.78 7.05 2.26
C LEU A 105 21.85 8.38 3.02
N ILE A 106 20.79 8.73 3.76
CA ILE A 106 20.80 9.93 4.61
C ILE A 106 21.80 9.77 5.77
N ALA A 107 21.91 8.59 6.38
CA ALA A 107 22.80 8.33 7.49
C ALA A 107 24.29 8.35 7.09
N THR A 108 24.62 7.89 5.87
CA THR A 108 25.98 7.91 5.31
C THR A 108 26.39 9.28 4.76
N GLY A 109 25.52 10.29 4.84
CA GLY A 109 25.79 11.65 4.36
C GLY A 109 25.64 11.83 2.84
N GLN A 110 25.18 10.80 2.12
CA GLN A 110 24.89 10.86 0.69
C GLN A 110 23.50 11.44 0.40
N GLY A 111 22.59 11.42 1.38
CA GLY A 111 21.21 11.89 1.25
C GLY A 111 21.01 13.38 1.57
N SER A 112 20.32 14.08 0.69
CA SER A 112 19.90 15.48 0.88
C SER A 112 18.87 15.63 2.02
N PRO A 113 18.81 16.78 2.73
CA PRO A 113 17.71 17.11 3.66
C PRO A 113 16.33 16.97 3.00
N MET A 114 16.24 17.25 1.70
CA MET A 114 15.01 17.13 0.91
C MET A 114 14.58 15.67 0.71
N LEU A 115 15.54 14.73 0.63
CA LEU A 115 15.27 13.29 0.53
C LEU A 115 14.54 12.79 1.78
N ARG A 116 14.89 13.29 2.97
CA ARG A 116 14.22 12.92 4.22
C ARG A 116 12.75 13.32 4.22
N GLU A 117 12.43 14.50 3.70
CA GLU A 117 11.05 14.99 3.59
C GLU A 117 10.27 14.16 2.55
N GLN A 118 10.87 13.89 1.39
CA GLN A 118 10.27 13.05 0.35
C GLN A 118 9.98 11.63 0.84
N LEU A 119 10.92 10.99 1.56
CA LEU A 119 10.71 9.68 2.16
C LEU A 119 9.53 9.69 3.14
N LEU A 120 9.40 10.74 3.95
CA LEU A 120 8.32 10.87 4.92
C LEU A 120 6.97 11.06 4.23
N LEU A 121 6.89 11.93 3.21
CA LEU A 121 5.68 12.12 2.41
C LEU A 121 5.27 10.84 1.68
N ALA A 122 6.24 10.13 1.09
CA ALA A 122 6.02 8.82 0.47
C ALA A 122 5.50 7.79 1.48
N ARG A 123 6.06 7.76 2.69
CA ARG A 123 5.61 6.87 3.77
C ARG A 123 4.17 7.16 4.18
N ILE A 124 3.80 8.44 4.29
CA ILE A 124 2.43 8.86 4.61
C ILE A 124 1.48 8.49 3.47
N SER A 125 1.82 8.83 2.23
CA SER A 125 0.97 8.57 1.05
C SER A 125 0.75 7.05 0.88
N PHE A 126 1.80 6.27 1.00
CA PHE A 126 1.77 4.81 0.94
C PHE A 126 0.92 4.20 2.05
N THR A 127 1.15 4.60 3.30
CA THR A 127 0.39 4.10 4.44
C THR A 127 -1.10 4.41 4.28
N ARG A 128 -1.45 5.62 3.85
CA ARG A 128 -2.82 6.02 3.57
C ARG A 128 -3.45 5.17 2.47
N ALA A 129 -2.75 4.99 1.35
CA ALA A 129 -3.23 4.15 0.25
C ALA A 129 -3.43 2.69 0.70
N LEU A 130 -2.49 2.14 1.47
CA LEU A 130 -2.57 0.77 2.01
C LEU A 130 -3.80 0.56 2.89
N TRP A 131 -4.11 1.54 3.74
CA TRP A 131 -5.34 1.52 4.55
C TRP A 131 -6.59 1.58 3.70
N GLN A 132 -6.63 2.46 2.69
CA GLN A 132 -7.75 2.55 1.77
C GLN A 132 -8.01 1.20 1.09
N VAL A 133 -6.97 0.57 0.55
CA VAL A 133 -7.08 -0.75 -0.12
C VAL A 133 -7.49 -1.85 0.87
N ARG A 134 -7.00 -1.84 2.11
CA ARG A 134 -7.43 -2.80 3.15
C ARG A 134 -8.91 -2.63 3.50
N LEU A 135 -9.40 -1.41 3.62
CA LEU A 135 -10.81 -1.12 3.84
C LEU A 135 -11.66 -1.57 2.65
N GLU A 136 -11.22 -1.26 1.44
CA GLU A 136 -11.86 -1.67 0.20
C GLU A 136 -11.91 -3.20 0.05
N LEU A 137 -10.86 -3.93 0.43
CA LEU A 137 -10.85 -5.40 0.49
C LEU A 137 -11.90 -5.96 1.47
N VAL A 138 -12.05 -5.34 2.64
CA VAL A 138 -13.06 -5.71 3.62
C VAL A 138 -14.47 -5.44 3.06
N LEU A 139 -14.67 -4.27 2.45
CA LEU A 139 -15.91 -3.89 1.77
C LEU A 139 -16.23 -4.84 0.60
N PHE A 140 -15.25 -5.22 -0.21
CA PHE A 140 -15.42 -6.16 -1.33
C PHE A 140 -15.82 -7.56 -0.85
N ARG A 141 -15.26 -8.00 0.28
CA ARG A 141 -15.63 -9.26 0.92
C ARG A 141 -17.06 -9.23 1.48
N LEU A 142 -17.54 -8.07 1.93
CA LEU A 142 -18.87 -7.91 2.55
C LEU A 142 -19.98 -7.59 1.55
N THR A 143 -19.73 -6.66 0.62
CA THR A 143 -20.74 -6.06 -0.27
C THR A 143 -20.58 -6.47 -1.73
N GLY A 144 -19.37 -6.88 -2.12
CA GLY A 144 -19.05 -7.25 -3.48
C GLY A 144 -19.04 -6.16 -4.54
N ARG A 145 -19.03 -4.88 -4.13
CA ARG A 145 -18.66 -3.77 -5.02
C ARG A 145 -17.15 -3.76 -5.24
N ALA A 146 -16.72 -3.61 -6.49
CA ALA A 146 -15.31 -3.60 -6.87
C ALA A 146 -14.53 -2.41 -6.30
N VAL A 147 -13.21 -2.62 -6.30
CA VAL A 147 -12.17 -1.79 -5.71
C VAL A 147 -11.32 -1.21 -6.83
N GLU A 148 -10.82 0.02 -6.67
CA GLU A 148 -9.97 0.72 -7.65
C GLU A 148 -8.53 0.87 -7.10
N PRO A 149 -7.60 -0.07 -7.40
CA PRO A 149 -6.28 -0.13 -6.74
C PRO A 149 -5.28 0.93 -7.23
N GLY A 150 -5.66 1.77 -8.21
CA GLY A 150 -4.75 2.68 -8.92
C GLY A 150 -4.01 3.67 -8.02
N ARG A 151 -4.61 4.08 -6.89
CA ARG A 151 -3.98 5.00 -5.93
C ARG A 151 -2.76 4.43 -5.22
N LEU A 152 -2.72 3.12 -5.01
CA LEU A 152 -1.61 2.45 -4.33
C LEU A 152 -0.40 2.29 -5.27
N LEU A 153 -0.70 2.02 -6.55
CA LEU A 153 0.31 1.92 -7.59
C LEU A 153 0.97 3.28 -7.88
N ALA A 154 0.18 4.36 -7.89
CA ALA A 154 0.68 5.72 -8.05
C ALA A 154 1.64 6.14 -6.92
N ALA A 155 1.29 5.84 -5.65
CA ALA A 155 2.16 6.15 -4.51
C ALA A 155 3.48 5.38 -4.54
N LEU A 156 3.46 4.12 -5.03
CA LEU A 156 4.68 3.33 -5.23
C LEU A 156 5.53 3.88 -6.39
N GLN A 157 4.90 4.29 -7.49
CA GLN A 157 5.57 4.92 -8.63
C GLN A 157 6.24 6.24 -8.23
N ASP A 158 5.59 7.08 -7.43
CA ASP A 158 6.16 8.32 -6.91
C ASP A 158 7.39 8.05 -6.02
N ALA A 159 7.35 6.99 -5.20
CA ALA A 159 8.46 6.60 -4.33
C ALA A 159 9.66 6.05 -5.13
N CYS A 160 9.41 5.18 -6.12
CA CYS A 160 10.44 4.70 -7.04
C CYS A 160 11.04 5.85 -7.87
N GLY A 161 10.20 6.79 -8.32
CA GLY A 161 10.64 7.99 -9.05
C GLY A 161 11.53 8.89 -8.19
N ALA A 162 11.17 9.15 -6.93
CA ALA A 162 12.00 9.94 -6.02
C ALA A 162 13.39 9.31 -5.78
N LEU A 163 13.47 7.97 -5.73
CA LEU A 163 14.73 7.24 -5.56
C LEU A 163 15.56 7.12 -6.86
N HIS A 164 14.92 7.07 -8.03
CA HIS A 164 15.60 7.08 -9.33
C HIS A 164 16.03 8.48 -9.78
N LEU A 165 15.38 9.53 -9.28
CA LEU A 165 15.68 10.94 -9.59
C LEU A 165 16.81 11.53 -8.74
N ASP A 166 17.47 10.74 -7.88
CA ASP A 166 18.70 11.18 -7.22
C ASP A 166 19.81 11.40 -8.29
N PRO A 167 20.17 12.65 -8.62
CA PRO A 167 21.13 12.95 -9.69
C PRO A 167 22.56 12.55 -9.31
N SER A 168 22.80 12.13 -8.07
CA SER A 168 24.14 11.76 -7.59
C SER A 168 24.68 10.46 -8.20
N ARG A 169 23.86 9.70 -8.96
CA ARG A 169 24.31 8.53 -9.74
C ARG A 169 24.72 8.84 -11.19
N THR A 170 24.39 10.01 -11.73
CA THR A 170 24.66 10.35 -13.14
C THR A 170 25.93 11.18 -13.34
N GLY A 171 26.80 11.27 -12.31
CA GLY A 171 28.02 12.09 -12.32
C GLY A 171 29.28 11.38 -11.84
N ALA A 172 29.39 10.06 -12.03
CA ALA A 172 30.63 9.31 -11.80
C ALA A 172 30.81 8.22 -12.87
N ALA A 173 31.09 8.67 -14.09
CA ALA A 173 31.72 7.88 -15.14
C ALA A 173 32.78 8.76 -15.83
#